data_AF-A0A2W4SQ53-F1
#
_entry.id   AF-A0A2W4SQ53-F1
#
_cell.length_a   1.000
_cell.length_b   1.000
_cell.length_c   1.000
_cell.angle_alpha   90.00
_cell.angle_beta   90.00
_cell.angle_gamma   90.00
#
_symmetry.space_group_name_H-M   'P 1'
#
loop_
_entity.id
_entity.type
_entity.pdbx_description
1 polymer ?
#
loop_
_entity_poly.entity_id
_entity_poly.type
_entity_poly.pdbx_seq_one_letter_code
_entity_poly.pdbx_strand_id
1 'polypeptide(L)' 'MSFGAAARRAARVAASLLGWRPDDFWAATPEDLRNALGLDEVDAPADGSLLSQLMESFPDDR' A
#
# COMPACT_ATOMS: atom_id res chain seq x y z
N MET A 1 -15.31 4.39 -9.04
CA MET A 1 -15.41 2.93 -8.79
C MET A 1 -16.27 2.72 -7.54
N SER A 2 -17.11 1.69 -7.49
CA SER A 2 -17.88 1.37 -6.27
C SER A 2 -17.03 0.59 -5.28
N PHE A 3 -17.39 0.65 -4.00
CA PHE A 3 -16.77 -0.16 -2.94
C PHE A 3 -16.76 -1.65 -3.30
N GLY A 4 -17.89 -2.21 -3.73
CA GLY A 4 -17.99 -3.63 -4.09
C GLY A 4 -17.08 -4.04 -5.26
N ALA A 5 -16.88 -3.15 -6.24
CA ALA A 5 -15.94 -3.42 -7.34
C ALA A 5 -14.47 -3.39 -6.87
N ALA A 6 -14.12 -2.55 -5.89
CA ALA A 6 -12.79 -2.52 -5.29
C ALA A 6 -12.55 -3.74 -4.39
N ALA A 7 -13.51 -4.06 -3.51
CA ALA A 7 -13.45 -5.21 -2.60
C ALA A 7 -13.28 -6.53 -3.37
N ARG A 8 -13.99 -6.71 -4.50
CA ARG A 8 -13.80 -7.90 -5.35
C ARG A 8 -12.40 -8.03 -5.94
N ARG A 9 -11.77 -6.91 -6.31
CA ARG A 9 -10.39 -6.94 -6.84
C ARG A 9 -9.42 -7.31 -5.72
N ALA A 10 -9.58 -6.70 -4.54
CA ALA A 10 -8.80 -7.02 -3.36
C ALA A 10 -8.93 -8.50 -2.94
N ALA A 11 -10.15 -9.03 -2.88
CA ALA A 11 -10.42 -10.43 -2.55
C ALA A 11 -9.76 -11.40 -3.55
N ARG A 12 -9.74 -11.06 -4.85
CA ARG A 12 -9.03 -11.85 -5.86
C ARG A 12 -7.53 -11.88 -5.59
N VAL A 13 -6.93 -10.74 -5.25
CA VAL A 13 -5.50 -10.65 -4.94
C VAL A 13 -5.17 -11.47 -3.68
N ALA A 14 -5.95 -11.32 -2.61
CA ALA A 14 -5.79 -12.07 -1.37
C ALA A 14 -5.90 -13.58 -1.60
N ALA A 15 -6.88 -14.04 -2.39
CA ALA A 15 -7.00 -15.45 -2.74
C ALA A 15 -5.81 -15.97 -3.54
N SER A 16 -5.28 -15.18 -4.49
CA SER A 16 -4.17 -15.62 -5.35
C SER A 16 -2.80 -15.62 -4.68
N LEU A 17 -2.55 -14.67 -3.77
CA LEU A 17 -1.24 -14.46 -3.17
C LEU A 17 -1.13 -15.06 -1.76
N LEU A 18 -2.22 -14.99 -0.99
CA LEU A 18 -2.25 -15.38 0.42
C LEU A 18 -3.03 -16.68 0.65
N GLY A 19 -3.74 -17.19 -0.36
CA GLY A 19 -4.58 -18.38 -0.24
C GLY A 19 -5.83 -18.18 0.62
N TRP A 20 -6.21 -16.92 0.91
CA TRP A 20 -7.35 -16.60 1.75
C TRP A 20 -8.66 -17.07 1.13
N ARG A 21 -9.53 -17.65 1.97
CA ARG A 21 -10.92 -17.94 1.60
C ARG A 21 -11.74 -16.65 1.66
N PRO A 22 -12.94 -16.62 1.06
CA PRO A 22 -13.80 -15.44 1.12
C PRO A 22 -14.09 -14.98 2.56
N ASP A 23 -14.28 -15.92 3.48
CA ASP A 23 -14.55 -15.62 4.89
C ASP A 23 -13.35 -14.95 5.57
N ASP A 24 -12.12 -15.41 5.27
CA ASP A 24 -10.89 -14.79 5.80
C ASP A 24 -10.76 -13.34 5.32
N PHE A 25 -11.05 -13.08 4.04
CA PHE A 25 -11.02 -11.72 3.47
C PHE A 25 -12.07 -10.80 4.09
N TRP A 26 -13.29 -11.29 4.33
CA TRP A 26 -14.35 -10.47 4.92
C TRP A 26 -14.20 -10.27 6.43
N ALA A 27 -13.48 -11.15 7.11
CA ALA A 27 -13.12 -11.01 8.51
C ALA A 27 -11.92 -10.06 8.72
N ALA A 28 -11.01 -9.97 7.74
CA ALA A 28 -9.83 -9.12 7.80
C ALA A 28 -10.17 -7.62 7.66
N THR A 29 -9.45 -6.78 8.40
CA THR A 29 -9.56 -5.32 8.21
C THR A 29 -8.76 -4.87 6.98
N PRO A 30 -9.04 -3.67 6.44
CA PRO A 30 -8.22 -3.11 5.36
C PRO A 30 -6.74 -2.96 5.71
N GLU A 31 -6.41 -2.75 7.00
CA GLU A 31 -5.04 -2.66 7.50
C GLU A 31 -4.36 -4.04 7.49
N ASP A 32 -5.05 -5.07 7.99
CA ASP A 32 -4.56 -6.46 7.94
C ASP A 32 -4.25 -6.89 6.50
N LEU A 33 -5.10 -6.49 5.55
CA LEU A 33 -4.88 -6.77 4.14
C LEU A 33 -3.63 -6.07 3.60
N ARG A 34 -3.40 -4.81 3.95
CA ARG A 34 -2.19 -4.08 3.53
C ARG A 34 -0.93 -4.71 4.10
N ASN A 35 -0.97 -5.07 5.38
CA ASN A 35 0.10 -5.78 6.08
C ASN A 35 0.42 -7.11 5.42
N ALA A 36 -0.61 -7.94 5.17
CA ALA A 36 -0.44 -9.25 4.56
C ALA A 36 0.10 -9.18 3.11
N LEU A 37 -0.22 -8.11 2.38
CA LEU A 37 0.28 -7.87 1.03
C LEU A 37 1.66 -7.18 1.01
N GLY A 38 2.23 -6.82 2.17
CA GLY A 38 3.46 -6.04 2.24
C GLY A 38 3.35 -4.66 1.60
N LEU A 39 2.13 -4.11 1.53
CA LEU A 39 1.85 -2.77 0.99
C LEU A 39 2.06 -1.68 2.05
N ASP A 40 2.33 -2.08 3.28
CA ASP A 40 2.79 -1.24 4.37
C ASP A 40 4.29 -0.90 4.20
N GLU A 41 4.74 -0.70 2.95
CA GLU A 41 6.07 -0.15 2.70
C GLU A 41 6.19 1.12 3.54
N VAL A 42 7.14 1.02 4.46
CA VAL A 42 7.46 1.97 5.49
C VAL A 42 7.52 3.33 4.84
N ASP A 43 6.68 4.24 5.31
CA ASP A 43 6.89 5.68 5.18
C ASP A 43 8.17 5.98 5.98
N ALA A 44 9.31 5.51 5.47
CA ALA A 44 10.60 5.74 6.06
C ALA A 44 10.79 7.24 5.91
N PRO A 45 10.92 7.99 7.01
CA PRO A 45 11.15 9.41 6.92
C PRO A 45 12.32 9.63 5.97
N ALA A 46 12.15 10.52 5.01
CA ALA A 46 13.20 10.85 4.04
C ALA A 46 14.51 11.06 4.80
N ASP A 47 15.52 10.27 4.47
CA ASP A 47 16.82 10.46 5.07
C ASP A 47 17.45 11.77 4.56
N GLY A 48 18.50 12.23 5.25
CA GLY A 48 19.18 13.47 4.85
C GLY A 48 19.72 13.42 3.42
N SER A 49 20.02 12.24 2.90
CA SER A 49 20.53 12.04 1.53
C SER A 49 19.44 12.22 0.49
N LEU A 50 18.22 11.76 0.75
CA LEU A 50 17.05 12.02 -0.09
C LEU A 50 16.68 13.50 -0.08
N LEU A 51 16.74 14.15 1.09
CA LEU A 51 16.51 15.60 1.19
C LEU A 51 17.53 16.41 0.37
N SER A 52 18.83 16.10 0.46
CA SER A 52 19.86 16.77 -0.34
C SER A 52 19.64 16.63 -1.84
N GLN A 53 19.27 15.43 -2.32
CA GLN A 53 18.98 15.20 -3.74
C GLN A 53 17.77 16.02 -4.22
N LEU A 54 16.74 16.16 -3.39
CA LEU A 54 15.56 16.96 -3.71
C LEU A 54 15.90 18.46 -3.79
N MET A 55 16.74 18.96 -2.87
CA MET A 55 17.21 20.36 -2.89
C MET A 55 18.03 20.68 -4.15
N GLU A 56 18.89 19.75 -4.60
CA GLU A 56 19.66 19.91 -5.84
C GLU A 56 18.76 19.87 -7.09
N SER A 57 17.73 19.02 -7.07
CA SER A 57 16.81 18.82 -8.20
C SER A 57 15.80 19.96 -8.37
N PHE A 58 15.46 20.65 -7.27
CA PHE A 58 14.44 21.71 -7.23
C PHE A 58 14.94 22.94 -6.46
N PRO A 59 15.87 23.72 -7.01
CA PRO A 59 16.35 24.95 -6.38
C PRO A 59 15.24 26.01 -6.31
N ASP A 60 15.14 26.72 -5.18
CA ASP A 60 14.09 27.71 -4.89
C ASP A 60 14.18 29.02 -5.69
N ASP A 61 15.06 29.10 -6.69
CA ASP A 61 15.17 30.26 -7.58
C ASP A 61 14.07 30.21 -8.68
N ARG A 62 12.84 30.63 -8.33
CA ARG A 62 11.85 31.12 -9.30
C ARG A 62 10.86 32.13 -8.75
#